data_AF-A0A517LEP2-F1
#
_entry.id   AF-A0A517LEP2-F1
#
_cell.length_a   1.000
_cell.length_b   1.000
_cell.length_c   1.000
_cell.angle_alpha   90.00
_cell.angle_beta   90.00
_cell.angle_gamma   90.00
#
_symmetry.space_group_name_H-M   'P 1'
#
loop_
_entity.id
_entity.type
_entity.pdbx_description
1 polymer ?
#
loop_
_entity_poly.entity_id
_entity_poly.type
_entity_poly.pdbx_seq_one_letter_code
_entity_poly.pdbx_strand_id
1 'polypeptide(L)'
;MKSFNFLASVLALAAMVASLPIEMDDHRLCACQQNHKSQLLEDSTIGACAAMGGEMESFEREIVEGGNIDFAGRYCKPHNTKRLSGKKFNIACRNHNALDSTCPWG
;
A
#
# COMPACT_ATOMS: atom_id res chain seq x y z
N MET A 1 16.19 -15.03 61.73
CA MET A 1 16.15 -15.31 60.28
C MET A 1 14.86 -14.71 59.72
N LYS A 2 14.94 -13.56 59.02
CA LYS A 2 13.79 -12.92 58.36
C LYS A 2 14.17 -12.72 56.91
N SER A 3 13.61 -13.54 56.04
CA SER A 3 13.82 -13.48 54.59
C SER A 3 12.97 -12.34 54.02
N PHE A 4 13.64 -11.37 53.40
CA PHE A 4 13.01 -10.27 52.69
C PHE A 4 12.54 -10.77 51.32
N ASN A 5 11.24 -10.70 51.06
CA ASN A 5 10.64 -10.93 49.74
C ASN A 5 10.95 -9.72 48.84
N PHE A 6 11.96 -9.85 47.99
CA PHE A 6 12.42 -8.81 47.06
C PHE A 6 12.19 -9.25 45.60
N LEU A 7 10.97 -9.65 45.25
CA LEU A 7 10.63 -10.11 43.89
C LEU A 7 9.25 -9.59 43.48
N ALA A 8 9.12 -8.28 43.33
CA ALA A 8 7.92 -7.68 42.75
C ALA A 8 8.23 -6.31 42.12
N SER A 9 9.06 -6.24 41.06
CA SER A 9 9.29 -4.97 40.36
C SER A 9 9.83 -5.06 38.91
N VAL A 10 9.60 -6.15 38.17
CA VAL A 10 10.07 -6.22 36.75
C VAL A 10 8.96 -6.49 35.72
N LEU A 11 7.69 -6.64 36.12
CA LEU A 11 6.56 -6.84 35.21
C LEU A 11 5.68 -5.59 35.08
N ALA A 12 6.16 -4.51 34.44
CA ALA A 12 5.27 -3.38 34.14
C ALA A 12 5.67 -2.53 32.92
N LEU A 13 6.54 -3.00 32.03
CA LEU A 13 7.06 -2.17 30.92
C LEU A 13 6.98 -2.84 29.54
N ALA A 14 5.92 -3.60 29.26
CA ALA A 14 5.75 -4.28 27.97
C ALA A 14 4.42 -3.98 27.24
N ALA A 15 3.61 -3.03 27.71
CA ALA A 15 2.22 -2.89 27.28
C ALA A 15 1.87 -1.62 26.48
N MET A 16 2.85 -0.88 25.92
CA MET A 16 2.56 0.40 25.23
C MET A 16 2.99 0.50 23.76
N VAL A 17 3.34 -0.61 23.09
CA VAL A 17 3.78 -0.56 21.67
C VAL A 17 2.70 -0.95 20.65
N ALA A 18 1.49 -1.28 21.10
CA ALA A 18 0.49 -1.96 20.26
C ALA A 18 -0.64 -1.06 19.73
N SER A 19 -0.37 0.21 19.41
CA SER A 19 -1.39 1.05 18.77
C SER A 19 -0.80 2.21 17.97
N LEU A 20 0.32 1.99 17.27
CA LEU A 20 0.63 2.89 16.16
C LEU A 20 -0.45 2.66 15.09
N PRO A 21 -1.19 3.70 14.66
CA PRO A 21 -2.08 3.56 13.52
C PRO A 21 -1.21 3.07 12.36
N ILE A 22 -1.52 1.88 11.83
CA ILE A 22 -1.01 1.49 10.53
C ILE A 22 -1.64 2.53 9.60
N GLU A 23 -0.85 3.51 9.20
CA GLU A 23 -1.22 4.48 8.18
C GLU A 23 -1.57 3.66 6.95
N MET A 24 -2.87 3.39 6.80
CA MET A 24 -3.39 2.65 5.68
C MET A 24 -3.34 3.67 4.55
N ASP A 25 -2.24 3.64 3.81
CA ASP A 25 -2.11 4.35 2.53
C ASP A 25 -3.26 3.88 1.65
N ASP A 26 -4.30 4.69 1.62
CA ASP A 26 -5.62 4.37 1.13
C ASP A 26 -5.74 4.99 -0.27
N HIS A 27 -5.71 4.13 -1.29
CA HIS A 27 -5.72 4.57 -2.68
C HIS A 27 -6.89 3.97 -3.44
N ARG A 28 -7.45 4.72 -4.38
CA ARG A 28 -8.53 4.21 -5.24
C ARG A 28 -8.00 3.68 -6.56
N LEU A 29 -6.82 4.11 -6.96
CA LEU A 29 -6.16 3.77 -8.22
C LEU A 29 -4.68 3.53 -7.96
N CYS A 30 -4.11 2.49 -8.57
CA CYS A 30 -2.67 2.23 -8.53
C CYS A 30 -2.16 1.65 -9.85
N ALA A 31 -0.94 2.03 -10.26
CA ALA A 31 -0.25 1.45 -11.41
C ALA A 31 1.22 1.16 -11.09
N CYS A 32 1.79 0.14 -11.73
CA CYS A 32 3.21 -0.22 -11.54
C CYS A 32 4.11 0.64 -12.44
N GLN A 33 5.29 0.99 -11.93
CA GLN A 33 6.27 1.82 -12.63
C GLN A 33 7.63 1.12 -12.73
N GLN A 34 8.37 1.41 -13.78
CA GLN A 34 9.75 0.93 -13.91
C GLN A 34 10.65 1.47 -12.79
N ASN A 35 10.45 2.71 -12.36
CA ASN A 35 11.01 3.32 -11.16
C ASN A 35 10.13 4.50 -10.71
N HIS A 36 10.50 5.19 -9.63
CA HIS A 36 9.71 6.29 -9.08
C HIS A 36 9.52 7.41 -10.10
N LYS A 37 8.25 7.76 -10.39
CA LYS A 37 7.87 8.78 -11.38
C LYS A 37 8.36 8.51 -12.81
N SER A 38 8.40 7.25 -13.22
CA SER A 38 8.65 6.87 -14.62
C SER A 38 7.41 6.35 -15.34
N GLN A 39 7.65 5.91 -16.58
CA GLN A 39 6.73 5.11 -17.38
C GLN A 39 6.04 4.00 -16.56
N LEU A 40 4.74 3.83 -16.84
CA LEU A 40 3.92 2.74 -16.32
C LEU A 40 4.25 1.43 -17.04
N LEU A 41 4.26 0.33 -16.30
CA LEU A 41 4.44 -1.01 -16.83
C LEU A 41 3.09 -1.74 -16.81
N GLU A 42 2.42 -1.81 -17.96
CA GLU A 42 1.06 -2.35 -18.06
C GLU A 42 1.00 -3.83 -17.65
N ASP A 43 1.88 -4.68 -18.17
CA ASP A 43 1.91 -6.12 -17.84
C ASP A 43 2.11 -6.34 -16.34
N SER A 44 2.99 -5.56 -15.72
CA SER A 44 3.21 -5.59 -14.27
C SER A 44 1.95 -5.16 -13.50
N THR A 45 1.27 -4.13 -14.01
CA THR A 45 0.04 -3.60 -13.41
C THR A 45 -1.10 -4.61 -13.50
N ILE A 46 -1.24 -5.32 -14.63
CA ILE A 46 -2.24 -6.39 -14.80
C ILE A 46 -2.00 -7.51 -13.78
N GLY A 47 -0.75 -7.98 -13.65
CA GLY A 47 -0.40 -9.02 -12.68
C GLY A 47 -0.68 -8.61 -11.24
N ALA A 48 -0.22 -7.40 -10.87
CA ALA A 48 -0.47 -6.84 -9.54
C ALA A 48 -1.97 -6.65 -9.27
N CYS A 49 -2.74 -6.20 -10.26
CA CYS A 49 -4.17 -5.97 -10.09
C CYS A 49 -4.96 -7.26 -9.89
N ALA A 50 -4.62 -8.31 -10.64
CA ALA A 50 -5.20 -9.64 -10.46
C ALA A 50 -4.91 -10.19 -9.05
N ALA A 51 -3.67 -10.02 -8.55
CA ALA A 51 -3.30 -10.43 -7.19
C ALA A 51 -4.08 -9.68 -6.09
N MET A 52 -4.48 -8.45 -6.38
CA MET A 52 -5.26 -7.59 -5.48
C MET A 52 -6.78 -7.79 -5.63
N GLY A 53 -7.23 -8.63 -6.57
CA GLY A 53 -8.65 -8.81 -6.88
C GLY A 53 -9.33 -7.54 -7.38
N GLY A 54 -8.59 -6.71 -8.13
CA GLY A 54 -9.09 -5.49 -8.75
C GLY A 54 -9.42 -5.66 -10.24
N GLU A 55 -9.89 -4.57 -10.84
CA GLU A 55 -10.13 -4.42 -12.26
C GLU A 55 -9.18 -3.38 -12.87
N MET A 56 -8.90 -3.54 -14.16
CA MET A 56 -8.04 -2.61 -14.89
C MET A 56 -8.88 -1.56 -15.60
N GLU A 57 -8.65 -0.30 -15.30
CA GLU A 57 -9.32 0.85 -15.92
C GLU A 57 -8.29 1.79 -16.57
N SER A 58 -8.66 2.42 -17.68
CA SER A 58 -7.76 3.30 -18.44
C SER A 58 -8.03 4.74 -18.09
N PHE A 59 -6.97 5.51 -17.88
CA PHE A 59 -7.06 6.91 -17.50
C PHE A 59 -6.12 7.75 -18.34
N GLU A 60 -6.59 8.93 -18.70
CA GLU A 60 -5.74 10.00 -19.22
C GLU A 60 -5.12 10.78 -18.06
N ARG A 61 -4.21 11.71 -18.37
CA ARG A 61 -3.71 12.65 -17.36
C ARG A 61 -4.85 13.57 -16.93
N GLU A 62 -5.44 13.27 -15.79
CA GLU A 62 -6.57 14.02 -15.24
C GLU A 62 -6.47 14.18 -13.72
N ILE A 63 -7.20 15.16 -13.21
CA ILE A 63 -7.44 15.31 -11.78
C ILE A 63 -8.58 14.35 -11.43
N VAL A 64 -8.26 13.31 -10.68
CA VAL A 64 -9.26 12.38 -10.14
C VAL A 64 -9.62 12.79 -8.72
N GLU A 65 -10.79 12.37 -8.24
CA GLU A 65 -11.19 12.62 -6.85
C GLU A 65 -10.16 12.01 -5.89
N GLY A 66 -9.38 12.88 -5.23
CA GLY A 66 -8.33 12.53 -4.28
C GLY A 66 -6.89 12.74 -4.75
N GLY A 67 -6.64 13.00 -6.03
CA GLY A 67 -5.27 13.23 -6.52
C GLY A 67 -5.15 13.41 -8.03
N ASN A 68 -3.92 13.49 -8.53
CA ASN A 68 -3.65 13.62 -9.96
C ASN A 68 -3.10 12.31 -10.54
N ILE A 69 -3.56 11.95 -11.72
CA ILE A 69 -2.93 10.92 -12.55
C ILE A 69 -1.76 11.56 -13.30
N ASP A 70 -0.55 11.33 -12.80
CA ASP A 70 0.67 11.89 -13.38
C ASP A 70 1.05 11.26 -14.72
N PHE A 71 0.58 10.04 -15.00
CA PHE A 71 0.91 9.26 -16.18
C PHE A 71 -0.35 8.65 -16.79
N ALA A 72 -0.65 8.94 -18.06
CA ALA A 72 -1.73 8.25 -18.76
C ALA A 72 -1.41 6.76 -18.90
N GLY A 73 -2.44 5.92 -18.80
CA GLY A 73 -2.32 4.48 -18.95
C GLY A 73 -3.35 3.72 -18.13
N ARG A 74 -3.04 2.44 -17.85
CA ARG A 74 -3.97 1.55 -17.15
C ARG A 74 -3.64 1.43 -15.68
N TYR A 75 -4.63 1.67 -14.84
CA TYR A 75 -4.56 1.59 -13.39
C TYR A 75 -5.44 0.45 -12.90
N CYS A 76 -5.02 -0.15 -11.79
CA CYS A 76 -5.82 -1.05 -11.01
C CYS A 76 -6.78 -0.28 -10.11
N LYS A 77 -8.04 -0.71 -10.11
CA LYS A 77 -9.10 -0.24 -9.24
C LYS A 77 -9.64 -1.42 -8.42
N PRO A 78 -9.83 -1.28 -7.10
CA PRO A 78 -10.30 -2.38 -6.28
C PRO A 78 -11.79 -2.67 -6.55
N HIS A 79 -12.15 -3.95 -6.62
CA HIS A 79 -13.52 -4.38 -6.95
C HIS A 79 -14.44 -4.38 -5.72
N ASN A 80 -13.95 -4.93 -4.60
CA ASN A 80 -14.75 -5.20 -3.40
C ASN A 80 -14.40 -4.30 -2.21
N THR A 81 -13.19 -3.75 -2.21
CA THR A 81 -12.77 -2.76 -1.22
C THR A 81 -12.85 -1.40 -1.87
N LYS A 82 -13.24 -0.35 -1.13
CA LYS A 82 -13.18 1.02 -1.69
C LYS A 82 -11.74 1.49 -1.90
N ARG A 83 -10.74 0.71 -1.46
CA ARG A 83 -9.36 1.14 -1.23
C ARG A 83 -8.35 0.01 -1.47
N LEU A 84 -7.22 0.37 -2.08
CA LEU A 84 -6.00 -0.40 -2.24
C LEU A 84 -4.97 0.13 -1.24
N SER A 85 -4.24 -0.78 -0.61
CA SER A 85 -3.06 -0.40 0.17
C SER A 85 -1.89 -0.14 -0.76
N GLY A 86 -1.36 1.08 -0.76
CA GLY A 86 -0.24 1.49 -1.64
C GLY A 86 0.98 0.60 -1.42
N LYS A 87 1.30 0.32 -0.14
CA LYS A 87 2.37 -0.61 0.24
C LYS A 87 2.16 -2.03 -0.30
N LYS A 88 0.96 -2.60 -0.17
CA LYS A 88 0.68 -3.95 -0.71
C LYS A 88 0.76 -3.97 -2.22
N PHE A 89 0.26 -2.93 -2.88
CA PHE A 89 0.33 -2.80 -4.32
C PHE A 89 1.78 -2.67 -4.82
N ASN A 90 2.62 -1.89 -4.13
CA ASN A 90 4.05 -1.79 -4.43
C ASN A 90 4.76 -3.14 -4.37
N ILE A 91 4.47 -3.94 -3.33
CA ILE A 91 5.00 -5.30 -3.20
C ILE A 91 4.54 -6.18 -4.35
N ALA A 92 3.26 -6.10 -4.75
CA ALA A 92 2.75 -6.82 -5.90
C ALA A 92 3.46 -6.41 -7.20
N CYS A 93 3.67 -5.12 -7.43
CA CYS A 93 4.44 -4.62 -8.59
C CYS A 93 5.85 -5.20 -8.64
N ARG A 94 6.55 -5.28 -7.49
CA ARG A 94 7.88 -5.90 -7.40
C ARG A 94 7.90 -7.38 -7.75
N ASN A 95 6.83 -8.11 -7.40
CA ASN A 95 6.66 -9.51 -7.79
C ASN A 95 6.36 -9.68 -9.29
N HIS A 96 6.04 -8.59 -10.00
CA HIS A 96 5.74 -8.57 -11.43
C HIS A 96 6.73 -7.70 -12.23
N ASN A 97 8.01 -7.67 -11.84
CA ASN A 97 9.11 -7.02 -12.56
C ASN A 97 9.06 -5.47 -12.65
N ALA A 98 8.28 -4.81 -11.80
CA ALA A 98 8.33 -3.37 -11.62
C ALA A 98 9.14 -2.99 -10.37
N LEU A 99 9.70 -1.77 -10.30
CA LEU A 99 10.47 -1.33 -9.13
C LEU A 99 9.68 -0.41 -8.19
N ASP A 100 8.59 0.17 -8.69
CA ASP A 100 7.74 1.07 -7.91
C ASP A 100 6.26 0.98 -8.31
N SER A 101 5.42 1.72 -7.59
CA SER A 101 4.01 1.93 -7.89
C SER A 101 3.65 3.40 -7.71
N THR A 102 2.81 3.93 -8.60
CA THR A 102 2.12 5.20 -8.39
C THR A 102 0.69 4.93 -7.98
N CYS A 103 0.23 5.59 -6.92
CA CYS A 103 -1.13 5.50 -6.45
C CYS A 103 -1.62 6.90 -6.10
N PRO A 104 -2.43 7.56 -6.96
CA PRO A 104 -3.09 8.80 -6.59
C PRO A 104 -3.86 8.62 -5.27
N TRP A 105 -3.81 9.62 -4.39
CA TRP A 105 -4.57 9.61 -3.14
C TRP A 105 -6.08 9.57 -3.42
N GLY A 106 -6.88 9.05 -2.47
CA GLY A 106 -8.32 8.85 -2.61
C GLY A 106 -9.07 8.74 -1.29
#